data_AF-A0A920HCD6-F1
#
_entry.id   AF-A0A920HCD6-F1
#
_cell.length_a   1.000
_cell.length_b   1.000
_cell.length_c   1.000
_cell.angle_alpha   90.00
_cell.angle_beta   90.00
_cell.angle_gamma   90.00
#
_symmetry.space_group_name_H-M   'P 1'
#
loop_
_entity.id
_entity.type
_entity.pdbx_description
1 polymer ?
#
loop_
_entity_poly.entity_id
_entity_poly.type
_entity_poly.pdbx_seq_one_letter_code
_entity_poly.pdbx_strand_id
1 'polypeptide(L)'
;MPDLSRAYVDPFFSQTTLAVFCDVLDPITGEPYERDPRGTAKAALAHMQAAGIADTAYFGPEAEFFIFEDVQGGRVHEPFDVSGGLS
;
A
#
# COMPACT_ATOMS: atom_id res chain seq x y z
N MET A 1 7.11 13.84 -2.41
CA MET A 1 8.32 13.48 -3.17
C MET A 1 8.10 12.17 -3.91
N PRO A 2 8.27 12.10 -5.24
CA PRO A 2 8.19 10.86 -6.00
C PRO A 2 9.31 9.87 -5.67
N ASP A 3 8.97 8.58 -5.58
CA ASP A 3 9.87 7.47 -5.30
C ASP A 3 9.77 6.43 -6.43
N LEU A 4 10.85 6.28 -7.18
CA LEU A 4 10.90 5.46 -8.40
C LEU A 4 11.29 4.00 -8.14
N SER A 5 11.60 3.62 -6.90
CA SER A 5 12.10 2.27 -6.57
C SER A 5 11.16 1.14 -6.96
N ARG A 6 9.84 1.41 -7.01
CA ARG A 6 8.79 0.46 -7.41
C ARG A 6 7.75 1.07 -8.35
N ALA A 7 8.18 1.99 -9.22
CA ALA A 7 7.30 2.48 -10.28
C ALA A 7 6.94 1.35 -11.27
N TYR A 8 5.73 1.36 -11.81
CA TYR A 8 5.24 0.36 -12.76
C TYR A 8 4.29 0.95 -13.80
N VAL A 9 4.17 0.32 -14.97
CA VAL A 9 3.21 0.72 -16.00
C VAL A 9 1.84 0.16 -15.64
N ASP A 10 0.82 1.01 -15.58
CA ASP A 10 -0.55 0.61 -15.29
C ASP A 10 -1.09 -0.30 -16.42
N PRO A 11 -1.58 -1.52 -16.11
CA PRO A 11 -2.03 -2.46 -17.14
C PRO A 11 -3.48 -2.23 -17.61
N PHE A 12 -4.22 -1.31 -17.00
CA PHE A 12 -5.65 -1.10 -17.24
C PHE A 12 -5.95 0.20 -17.99
N PHE A 13 -5.09 1.21 -17.87
CA PHE A 13 -5.28 2.47 -18.59
C PHE A 13 -5.13 2.30 -20.11
N SER A 14 -5.99 2.97 -20.89
CA SER A 14 -5.98 2.91 -22.36
C SER A 14 -4.76 3.57 -22.99
N GLN A 15 -4.24 4.63 -22.36
CA GLN A 15 -2.99 5.28 -22.70
C GLN A 15 -1.89 4.80 -21.75
N THR A 16 -0.69 4.60 -22.27
CA THR A 16 0.47 4.18 -21.47
C THR A 16 0.70 5.14 -20.31
N THR A 17 0.44 4.66 -19.10
CA THR A 17 0.48 5.45 -17.86
C THR A 17 1.47 4.81 -16.89
N LEU A 18 2.32 5.65 -16.26
CA LEU A 18 3.27 5.21 -15.24
C LEU A 18 2.72 5.54 -13.85
N ALA A 19 2.54 4.51 -13.02
CA ALA A 19 2.20 4.66 -11.61
C ALA A 19 3.48 4.83 -10.78
N VAL A 20 3.51 5.88 -9.94
CA VAL A 20 4.65 6.25 -9.09
C VAL A 20 4.18 6.49 -7.67
N PHE A 21 4.89 5.92 -6.70
CA PHE A 21 4.62 6.20 -5.29
C PHE A 21 5.20 7.55 -4.89
N CYS A 22 4.51 8.26 -4.00
CA CYS A 22 4.94 9.56 -3.52
C CYS A 22 4.78 9.66 -2.01
N ASP A 23 5.69 10.39 -1.37
CA ASP A 23 5.53 10.85 0.01
C ASP A 23 4.92 12.27 0.00
N VAL A 24 4.28 12.68 1.09
CA VAL A 24 3.79 14.07 1.27
C VAL A 24 4.82 14.88 2.05
N LEU A 25 5.11 16.09 1.59
CA LEU A 25 5.99 17.06 2.25
C LEU A 25 5.21 18.33 2.60
N ASP A 26 5.58 18.97 3.70
CA ASP A 26 5.09 20.31 4.03
C ASP A 26 5.60 21.31 2.97
N PRO A 27 4.72 22.14 2.37
CA PRO A 27 5.12 23.04 1.28
C PRO A 27 5.96 24.23 1.72
N ILE A 28 5.95 24.59 3.01
CA ILE A 28 6.69 25.71 3.59
C ILE A 28 8.07 25.23 4.04
N THR A 29 8.12 24.15 4.81
CA THR A 29 9.38 23.67 5.42
C THR A 29 10.11 22.64 4.54
N GLY A 30 9.40 21.95 3.65
CA GLY A 30 9.93 20.82 2.88
C GLY A 30 10.09 19.53 3.68
N GLU A 31 9.71 19.54 4.97
CA GLU A 31 9.85 18.39 5.86
C GLU A 31 8.79 17.30 5.59
N PRO A 32 9.04 16.04 5.96
CA PRO A 32 8.06 14.97 5.88
C PRO A 32 6.77 15.31 6.62
N TYR A 33 5.63 15.09 5.96
CA TYR A 33 4.33 15.34 6.56
C TYR A 33 3.95 14.23 7.55
N GLU A 34 3.68 14.60 8.80
CA GLU A 34 3.46 13.64 9.90
C GLU A 34 2.25 12.70 9.67
N ARG A 35 1.24 13.13 8.91
CA ARG A 35 0.05 12.31 8.62
C ARG A 35 0.15 11.50 7.34
N ASP A 36 1.31 11.49 6.69
CA ASP A 36 1.57 10.56 5.59
C ASP A 36 1.88 9.17 6.15
N PRO A 37 1.01 8.16 5.95
CA PRO A 37 1.24 6.81 6.46
C PRO A 37 2.52 6.17 5.92
N ARG A 38 2.94 6.52 4.69
CA ARG A 38 4.19 6.02 4.12
C ARG A 38 5.40 6.66 4.81
N GLY A 39 5.32 7.96 5.09
CA GLY A 39 6.29 8.68 5.91
C GLY A 39 6.44 8.06 7.30
N THR A 40 5.33 7.75 7.97
CA THR A 40 5.33 7.04 9.26
C THR A 40 6.00 5.67 9.17
N ALA A 41 5.73 4.88 8.13
CA ALA A 41 6.36 3.57 7.95
C ALA A 41 7.89 3.67 7.74
N LYS A 42 8.37 4.65 6.97
CA LYS A 42 9.80 4.93 6.79
C LYS A 42 10.46 5.35 8.10
N ALA A 43 9.80 6.22 8.88
CA ALA A 43 10.29 6.66 10.18
C ALA A 43 10.37 5.50 11.19
N ALA A 44 9.42 4.57 11.19
CA ALA A 44 9.46 3.38 12.03
C ALA A 44 10.66 2.47 11.71
N LEU A 45 10.94 2.23 10.42
CA LEU A 45 12.10 1.45 10.00
C LEU A 45 13.42 2.14 10.39
N ALA A 46 13.53 3.45 10.17
CA ALA A 46 14.70 4.23 10.55
C ALA A 46 14.91 4.26 12.06
N HIS A 47 13.83 4.32 12.85
CA HIS A 47 13.89 4.27 14.31
C HIS A 47 14.42 2.92 14.82
N MET A 48 13.93 1.81 14.27
CA MET A 48 14.41 0.47 14.62
C MET A 48 15.92 0.31 14.36
N GLN A 49 16.39 0.84 13.23
CA GLN A 49 17.81 0.83 12.88
C GLN A 49 18.62 1.73 13.82
N ALA A 50 18.16 2.96 14.10
CA ALA A 50 18.83 3.90 15.01
C ALA A 50 18.88 3.40 16.46
N ALA A 51 17.88 2.64 16.90
CA ALA A 51 17.84 1.99 18.20
C ALA A 51 18.78 0.76 18.30
N GLY A 52 19.37 0.33 17.18
CA GLY A 52 20.28 -0.82 17.12
C GLY A 52 19.57 -2.18 17.31
N ILE A 53 18.26 -2.25 17.03
CA ILE A 53 17.47 -3.48 17.21
C ILE A 53 17.66 -4.42 16.01
N ALA A 54 17.48 -3.91 14.81
CA ALA A 54 17.61 -4.65 13.56
C ALA A 54 17.73 -3.68 12.36
N ASP A 55 18.28 -4.18 11.25
CA ASP A 55 18.41 -3.40 10.01
C ASP A 55 17.18 -3.47 9.10
N THR A 56 16.39 -4.55 9.16
CA THR A 56 15.25 -4.77 8.27
C THR A 56 14.15 -5.57 8.95
N ALA A 57 12.90 -5.16 8.76
CA ALA A 57 11.71 -5.89 9.16
C ALA A 57 10.97 -6.38 7.91
N TYR A 58 10.78 -7.69 7.80
CA TYR A 58 10.06 -8.31 6.69
C TYR A 58 8.59 -8.54 7.06
N PHE A 59 7.68 -8.19 6.14
CA PHE A 59 6.23 -8.34 6.32
C PHE A 59 5.66 -9.20 5.18
N GLY A 60 4.85 -10.21 5.53
CA GLY A 60 4.12 -11.07 4.59
C GLY A 60 2.62 -10.98 4.85
N PRO A 61 1.91 -9.99 4.26
CA PRO A 61 0.47 -9.86 4.45
C PRO A 61 -0.30 -10.91 3.64
N GLU A 62 -1.30 -11.54 4.26
CA GLU A 62 -2.25 -12.45 3.61
C GLU A 62 -3.61 -11.73 3.51
N ALA A 63 -3.88 -11.13 2.35
CA ALA A 63 -5.11 -10.38 2.12
C ALA A 63 -6.16 -11.30 1.47
N GLU A 64 -7.13 -11.74 2.27
CA GLU A 64 -8.34 -12.39 1.78
C GLU A 64 -9.30 -11.35 1.18
N PHE A 65 -10.00 -11.72 0.11
CA PHE A 65 -10.97 -10.86 -0.55
C PHE A 65 -12.12 -11.68 -1.13
N PHE A 66 -13.26 -11.03 -1.37
CA PHE A 66 -14.42 -11.61 -2.02
C PHE A 66 -14.65 -10.95 -3.39
N ILE A 67 -15.17 -11.71 -4.34
CA ILE A 67 -15.63 -11.19 -5.63
C ILE A 67 -17.15 -11.25 -5.66
N PHE A 68 -17.79 -10.10 -5.86
CA PHE A 68 -19.24 -9.95 -5.92
C PHE A 68 -19.69 -9.59 -7.33
N GLU A 69 -20.85 -10.09 -7.74
CA GLU A 69 -21.50 -9.71 -9.01
C GLU A 69 -22.29 -8.38 -8.87
N ASP A 70 -23.03 -8.22 -7.76
CA ASP A 70 -23.81 -7.01 -7.44
C ASP A 70 -23.72 -6.68 -5.93
N VAL A 71 -23.75 -5.39 -5.61
CA VAL A 71 -23.69 -4.88 -4.23
C VAL A 71 -24.85 -3.90 -4.01
N GLN A 72 -25.83 -4.29 -3.20
CA GLN A 72 -26.94 -3.43 -2.77
C GLN A 72 -26.89 -3.20 -1.25
N GLY A 73 -27.06 -1.94 -0.83
CA GLY A 73 -26.97 -1.54 0.58
C GLY A 73 -27.90 -2.36 1.49
N GLY A 74 -27.31 -3.22 2.34
CA GLY A 74 -28.01 -4.03 3.33
C GLY A 74 -28.32 -5.49 2.91
N ARG A 75 -28.07 -5.90 1.66
CA ARG A 75 -28.18 -7.31 1.24
C ARG A 75 -26.98 -7.67 0.36
N VAL A 76 -26.11 -8.49 0.90
CA VAL A 76 -25.05 -9.15 0.13
C VAL A 76 -25.61 -10.51 -0.28
N HIS A 77 -25.72 -10.77 -1.58
CA HIS A 77 -25.93 -12.13 -2.07
C HIS A 77 -24.63 -12.91 -1.81
N GLU A 78 -24.73 -14.17 -1.36
CA GLU A 78 -23.59 -15.00 -0.93
C GLU A 78 -22.36 -14.82 -1.86
N PRO A 79 -21.22 -14.30 -1.35
CA PRO A 79 -20.01 -14.14 -2.15
C PRO A 79 -19.46 -15.49 -2.60
N PHE A 80 -18.76 -15.49 -3.73
CA PHE A 80 -17.83 -16.56 -4.04
C PHE A 80 -16.56 -16.38 -3.18
N ASP A 81 -16.32 -17.33 -2.28
CA ASP A 81 -15.09 -17.40 -1.48
C ASP A 81 -13.95 -17.99 -2.32
N VAL A 82 -12.89 -17.21 -2.51
CA VAL A 82 -11.69 -17.62 -3.26
C VAL A 82 -10.61 -18.25 -2.38
N SER A 83 -10.83 -18.37 -1.06
CA SER A 83 -9.86 -18.95 -0.11
C SER A 83 -9.85 -20.50 -0.10
N GLY A 84 -10.89 -21.16 -0.60
CA GLY A 84 -11.08 -22.63 -0.52
C GLY A 84 -10.36 -23.49 -1.57
N GLY A 85 -9.38 -22.96 -2.31
CA GLY A 85 -8.82 -23.60 -3.52
C GLY A 85 -7.42 -24.22 -3.42
N LEU A 86 -6.81 -24.28 -2.24
CA LEU A 86 -5.47 -24.87 -2.04
C LEU A 86 -5.50 -25.92 -0.91
N SER A 87 -5.92 -27.13 -1.26
CA SER A 87 -5.58 -28.37 -0.55
C SER A 87 -5.17 -29.44 -1.56
#